data_AF-I9RI43-F1
#
_entry.id   AF-I9RI43-F1
#
_cell.length_a   1.000
_cell.length_b   1.000
_cell.length_c   1.000
_cell.angle_alpha   90.00
_cell.angle_beta   90.00
_cell.angle_gamma   90.00
#
_symmetry.space_group_name_H-M   'P 1'
#
loop_
_entity.id
_entity.type
_entity.pdbx_description
1 polymer ?
#
loop_
_entity_poly.entity_id
_entity_poly.type
_entity_poly.pdbx_seq_one_letter_code
_entity_poly.pdbx_strand_id
1 'polypeptide(L)'
;MKRELGGLIGINNSWFRYRGHTSDIDNASLNGVYTFGAEAQNSPLDGSGKCLTFGNGIDDYGQIVMTWDSRLIYYRGKIGAAWKQIQTT
;
A
#
# COMPACT_ATOMS: atom_id res chain seq x y z
N MET A 1 13.98 -12.40 -26.63
CA MET A 1 13.70 -11.36 -25.61
C MET A 1 12.20 -11.07 -25.66
N LYS A 2 11.39 -11.73 -24.83
CA LYS A 2 9.93 -11.61 -24.84
C LYS A 2 9.54 -10.25 -24.26
N ARG A 3 9.18 -9.29 -25.13
CA ARG A 3 8.46 -8.09 -24.69
C ARG A 3 7.08 -8.57 -24.23
N GLU A 4 6.89 -8.60 -22.91
CA GLU A 4 5.67 -9.10 -22.30
C GLU A 4 4.47 -8.30 -22.84
N LEU A 5 3.48 -9.01 -23.36
CA LEU A 5 2.24 -8.49 -23.95
C LEU A 5 1.56 -7.43 -23.08
N GLY A 6 1.78 -7.48 -21.76
CA GLY A 6 1.24 -6.52 -20.79
C GLY A 6 1.79 -5.09 -20.91
N GLY A 7 2.98 -4.89 -21.47
CA GLY A 7 3.52 -3.55 -21.74
C GLY A 7 2.87 -2.85 -22.94
N LEU A 8 2.30 -3.62 -23.88
CA LEU A 8 1.74 -3.13 -25.14
C LEU A 8 0.29 -2.62 -24.99
N ILE A 9 -0.46 -3.07 -23.97
CA ILE A 9 -1.89 -2.74 -23.78
C ILE A 9 -2.10 -1.68 -22.69
N GLY A 10 -1.04 -1.11 -22.10
CA GLY A 10 -1.18 -0.07 -21.06
C GLY A 10 -1.83 -0.54 -19.74
N ILE A 11 -2.34 -1.76 -19.68
CA ILE A 11 -2.95 -2.39 -18.49
C ILE A 11 -1.93 -2.53 -17.34
N ASN A 12 -0.64 -2.61 -17.64
CA ASN A 12 0.44 -2.65 -16.65
C ASN A 12 1.22 -1.33 -16.49
N ASN A 13 0.87 -0.25 -17.20
CA ASN A 13 1.69 0.96 -17.26
C ASN A 13 1.31 2.06 -16.25
N SER A 14 0.26 1.87 -15.43
CA SER A 14 0.01 2.82 -14.33
C SER A 14 0.85 2.46 -13.11
N TRP A 15 1.66 3.42 -12.67
CA TRP A 15 2.45 3.31 -11.44
C TRP A 15 1.56 3.16 -10.19
N PHE A 16 0.30 3.59 -10.28
CA PHE A 16 -0.68 3.56 -9.19
C PHE A 16 -1.92 2.77 -9.59
N ARG A 17 -1.87 1.44 -9.45
CA ARG A 17 -2.96 0.51 -9.82
C ARG A 17 -3.53 -0.22 -8.62
N TYR A 18 -4.74 -0.76 -8.77
CA TYR A 18 -5.30 -1.66 -7.78
C TYR A 18 -4.49 -2.97 -7.73
N ARG A 19 -4.10 -3.38 -6.52
CA ARG A 19 -3.24 -4.54 -6.23
C ARG A 19 -3.99 -5.72 -5.63
N GLY A 20 -5.26 -5.53 -5.27
CA GLY A 20 -6.08 -6.58 -4.66
C GLY A 20 -6.24 -6.43 -3.15
N HIS A 21 -6.65 -7.52 -2.51
CA HIS A 21 -6.81 -7.61 -1.07
C HIS A 21 -5.50 -8.05 -0.40
N THR A 22 -5.17 -7.47 0.76
CA THR A 22 -4.07 -7.92 1.62
C THR A 22 -4.60 -8.25 3.02
N SER A 23 -4.10 -9.35 3.59
CA SER A 23 -4.33 -9.74 4.98
C SER A 23 -3.25 -9.21 5.93
N ASP A 24 -2.20 -8.57 5.39
CA ASP A 24 -1.10 -7.97 6.15
C ASP A 24 -0.68 -6.67 5.46
N ILE A 25 -0.80 -5.54 6.16
CA ILE A 25 -0.52 -4.22 5.59
C ILE A 25 0.99 -4.03 5.32
N ASP A 26 1.87 -4.75 6.02
CA ASP A 26 3.30 -4.68 5.77
C ASP A 26 3.68 -5.24 4.39
N ASN A 27 2.90 -6.20 3.88
CA ASN A 27 3.08 -6.79 2.55
C ASN A 27 2.58 -5.91 1.39
N ALA A 28 1.88 -4.81 1.69
CA ALA A 28 1.44 -3.84 0.68
C ALA A 28 2.61 -2.93 0.24
N SER A 29 3.67 -3.50 -0.34
CA SER A 29 4.95 -2.81 -0.63
C SER A 29 5.09 -2.27 -2.06
N LEU A 30 4.26 -2.73 -3.00
CA LEU A 30 4.30 -2.23 -4.38
C LEU A 30 3.40 -1.00 -4.57
N ASN A 31 3.86 -0.06 -5.39
CA ASN A 31 3.08 1.15 -5.74
C ASN A 31 1.67 0.79 -6.21
N GLY A 32 0.65 1.39 -5.59
CA GLY A 32 -0.74 1.11 -5.90
C GLY A 32 -1.67 1.13 -4.69
N VAL A 33 -2.86 0.57 -4.90
CA VAL A 33 -3.96 0.58 -3.93
C VAL A 33 -4.31 -0.84 -3.53
N TYR A 34 -4.33 -1.11 -2.24
CA TYR A 34 -4.77 -2.38 -1.65
C TYR A 34 -6.07 -2.16 -0.90
N THR A 35 -6.87 -3.20 -0.78
CA THR A 35 -7.98 -3.30 0.19
C THR A 35 -7.57 -4.23 1.32
N PHE A 36 -8.08 -4.01 2.52
CA PHE A 36 -7.82 -4.89 3.67
C PHE A 36 -9.08 -5.01 4.55
N GLY A 37 -9.20 -6.16 5.25
CA GLY A 37 -10.27 -6.45 6.20
C GLY A 37 -9.93 -5.98 7.62
N ALA A 38 -10.90 -6.04 8.53
CA ALA A 38 -10.71 -5.60 9.92
C ALA A 38 -9.68 -6.46 10.70
N GLU A 39 -9.48 -7.68 10.24
CA GLU A 39 -8.55 -8.68 10.75
C GLU A 39 -7.14 -8.58 10.16
N ALA A 40 -6.86 -7.57 9.33
CA ALA A 40 -5.57 -7.41 8.67
C ALA A 40 -4.43 -7.15 9.69
N GLN A 41 -3.36 -7.93 9.57
CA GLN A 41 -2.18 -7.81 10.40
C GLN A 41 -1.44 -6.50 10.12
N ASN A 42 -0.76 -5.99 11.16
CA ASN A 42 0.05 -4.77 11.10
C ASN A 42 -0.71 -3.53 10.61
N SER A 43 -2.05 -3.55 10.70
CA SER A 43 -2.83 -2.34 10.47
C SER A 43 -2.57 -1.35 11.61
N PRO A 44 -2.17 -0.10 11.29
CA PRO A 44 -2.01 0.94 12.31
C PRO A 44 -3.36 1.47 12.85
N LEU A 45 -4.47 1.06 12.25
CA LEU A 45 -5.83 1.49 12.58
C LEU A 45 -6.76 0.28 12.65
N ASP A 46 -7.75 0.34 13.55
CA ASP A 46 -8.81 -0.67 13.60
C ASP A 46 -9.82 -0.50 12.45
N GLY A 47 -10.25 -1.63 11.87
CA GLY A 47 -11.30 -1.70 10.86
C GLY A 47 -10.81 -2.09 9.47
N SER A 48 -11.74 -2.16 8.53
CA SER A 48 -11.48 -2.44 7.12
C SER A 48 -11.14 -1.15 6.36
N GLY A 49 -10.45 -1.26 5.22
CA GLY A 49 -9.92 -0.05 4.60
C GLY A 49 -9.26 -0.19 3.24
N LYS A 50 -8.57 0.89 2.86
CA LYS A 50 -7.62 0.92 1.75
C LYS A 50 -6.24 1.37 2.21
N CYS A 51 -5.21 0.72 1.66
CA CYS A 51 -3.81 1.12 1.83
C CYS A 51 -3.28 1.60 0.48
N LEU A 52 -2.80 2.83 0.42
CA LEU A 52 -2.17 3.44 -0.74
C LEU A 52 -0.67 3.41 -0.53
N THR A 53 0.06 2.72 -1.40
CA THR A 53 1.52 2.58 -1.32
C THR A 53 2.18 3.33 -2.46
N PHE A 54 3.24 4.07 -2.17
CA PHE A 54 4.03 4.80 -3.16
C PHE A 54 5.50 4.88 -2.71
N GLY A 55 6.42 4.59 -3.61
CA GLY A 55 7.85 4.51 -3.29
C GLY A 55 8.69 4.19 -4.53
N ASN A 56 10.00 4.08 -4.29
CA ASN A 56 11.00 3.82 -5.31
C ASN A 56 11.63 2.40 -5.19
N GLY A 57 11.28 1.64 -4.14
CA GLY A 57 11.85 0.32 -3.87
C GLY A 57 11.05 -0.49 -2.83
N ILE A 58 11.44 -1.76 -2.65
CA ILE A 58 10.77 -2.71 -1.74
C ILE A 58 10.92 -2.33 -0.27
N ASP A 59 11.89 -1.50 0.09
CA ASP A 59 12.17 -1.06 1.47
C ASP A 59 12.27 0.47 1.59
N ASP A 60 11.82 1.20 0.58
CA ASP A 60 11.73 2.66 0.58
C ASP A 60 10.40 3.08 -0.07
N TYR A 61 9.36 3.13 0.78
CA TYR A 61 8.01 3.46 0.38
C TYR A 61 7.20 4.10 1.51
N GLY A 62 6.27 4.97 1.14
CA GLY A 62 5.21 5.52 1.98
C GLY A 62 3.91 4.73 1.85
N GLN A 63 3.12 4.74 2.91
CA GLN A 63 1.77 4.21 2.96
C GLN A 63 0.81 5.22 3.60
N ILE A 64 -0.35 5.38 2.96
CA ILE A 64 -1.52 6.03 3.54
C ILE A 64 -2.57 4.94 3.78
N VAL A 65 -2.91 4.72 5.04
CA VAL A 65 -3.92 3.74 5.46
C VAL A 65 -5.19 4.48 5.86
N MET A 66 -6.31 4.15 5.22
CA MET A 66 -7.61 4.78 5.47
C MET A 66 -8.64 3.70 5.82
N THR A 67 -9.38 3.89 6.89
CA THR A 67 -10.42 2.97 7.33
C THR A 67 -11.82 3.53 7.04
N TRP A 68 -12.75 2.67 6.63
CA TRP A 68 -14.15 3.06 6.44
C TRP A 68 -14.86 3.16 7.79
N ASP A 69 -14.54 2.24 8.70
CA ASP A 69 -15.24 2.02 9.96
C ASP A 69 -14.91 3.12 10.99
N SER A 70 -13.61 3.33 11.26
CA SER A 70 -13.14 4.34 12.19
C SER A 70 -12.99 5.73 11.57
N ARG A 71 -13.09 5.84 10.23
CA ARG A 71 -12.91 7.09 9.47
C ARG A 71 -11.57 7.79 9.77
N LEU A 72 -10.55 6.99 10.08
CA LEU A 72 -9.21 7.47 10.41
C LEU A 72 -8.30 7.34 9.20
N ILE A 73 -7.32 8.23 9.14
CA ILE A 73 -6.25 8.22 8.14
C ILE A 73 -4.92 8.18 8.88
N TYR A 74 -4.05 7.26 8.50
CA TYR A 74 -2.74 7.08 9.09
C TYR A 74 -1.65 7.09 8.03
N TYR A 75 -0.52 7.73 8.35
CA TYR A 75 0.62 7.91 7.47
C TYR A 75 1.84 7.20 8.06
N ARG A 76 2.47 6.32 7.29
CA ARG A 76 3.77 5.72 7.64
C ARG A 76 4.67 5.57 6.44
N GLY A 77 5.96 5.42 6.68
CA GLY A 77 6.94 5.03 5.68
C GLY A 77 7.80 3.88 6.17
N LYS A 78 8.33 3.10 5.24
CA LYS A 78 9.39 2.12 5.48
C LYS A 78 10.68 2.66 4.88
N ILE A 79 11.74 2.74 5.68
CA ILE A 79 13.08 3.14 5.24
C ILE A 79 14.07 2.06 5.67
N GLY A 80 14.56 1.27 4.71
CA GLY A 80 15.28 0.03 4.99
C GLY A 80 14.37 -0.97 5.72
N ALA A 81 14.86 -1.58 6.79
CA ALA A 81 14.07 -2.53 7.59
C ALA A 81 13.13 -1.86 8.61
N ALA A 82 13.15 -0.52 8.74
CA ALA A 82 12.45 0.18 9.81
C ALA A 82 11.18 0.89 9.34
N TRP A 83 10.09 0.68 10.07
CA TRP A 83 8.86 1.47 9.95
C TRP A 83 8.99 2.79 10.71
N LYS A 84 8.56 3.88 10.08
CA LYS A 84 8.52 5.21 10.65
C LYS A 84 7.11 5.78 10.54
N GLN A 85 6.56 6.22 11.66
CA GLN A 85 5.32 6.99 11.67
C GLN A 85 5.60 8.42 11.17
N ILE A 86 4.74 8.93 10.30
CA ILE A 86 4.77 10.34 9.90
C ILE A 86 3.82 11.07 10.84
N GLN A 87 4.38 11.82 11.80
CA GLN A 87 3.58 12.65 12.69
C GLN A 87 3.07 13.88 11.93
N THR A 88 1.76 14.09 11.94
CA THR A 88 1.14 15.35 11.55
C THR A 88 0.97 16.19 12.81
N THR A 89 1.65 17.34 12.87
CA THR A 89 1.50 18.35 13.93
C THR A 89 0.09 18.87 14.04
#